data_AF-A0A927B8L0-F1
#
_entry.id   AF-A0A927B8L0-F1
#
_cell.length_a   1.000
_cell.length_b   1.000
_cell.length_c   1.000
_cell.angle_alpha   90.00
_cell.angle_beta   90.00
_cell.angle_gamma   90.00
#
_symmetry.space_group_name_H-M   'P 1'
#
loop_
_entity.id
_entity.type
_entity.pdbx_description
1 polymer ?
#
loop_
_entity_poly.entity_id
_entity_poly.type
_entity_poly.pdbx_seq_one_letter_code
_entity_poly.pdbx_strand_id
1 'polypeptide(L)'
;MQTELEDTIAEFQDRKIADRNLKNRTKDIPGWGMDADPENDPTYPMKHWNGADHERLNYEKAPQQPLDMEVLHSVERPGVTRVFGTSSPPTGLSGAIRRYAYQYSEATATHWMTLILADRINVIEGKLSDLTHGILPNPWIERGWRAEWKHNRPAFIRKAATTGLLITAGLLLLKRKNKRK
;
A
#
# COMPACT_ATOMS: atom_id res chain seq x y z
N MET A 1 28.28 -10.02 -29.27
CA MET A 1 27.18 -10.54 -28.44
C MET A 1 26.84 -9.66 -27.22
N GLN A 2 27.61 -8.61 -26.93
CA GLN A 2 27.43 -7.81 -25.70
C GLN A 2 27.00 -6.35 -25.95
N THR A 3 27.07 -5.90 -27.20
CA THR A 3 26.74 -4.53 -27.62
C THR A 3 25.24 -4.23 -27.72
N GLU A 4 24.38 -5.25 -27.66
CA GLU A 4 22.91 -5.11 -27.78
C GLU A 4 22.21 -4.97 -26.42
N LEU A 5 22.96 -5.02 -25.31
CA LEU A 5 22.42 -4.97 -23.94
C LEU A 5 22.48 -3.56 -23.31
N GLU A 6 23.09 -2.59 -24.00
CA GLU A 6 23.33 -1.24 -23.46
C GLU A 6 22.32 -0.18 -23.92
N ASP A 7 21.43 -0.51 -24.86
CA ASP A 7 20.39 0.44 -25.26
C ASP A 7 19.28 0.49 -24.22
N THR A 8 19.13 1.67 -23.61
CA THR A 8 18.10 1.95 -22.61
C THR A 8 16.73 1.73 -23.25
N ILE A 9 15.99 0.73 -22.77
CA ILE A 9 14.67 0.36 -23.29
C ILE A 9 13.68 1.48 -22.92
N ALA A 10 13.46 2.40 -23.84
CA ALA A 10 12.60 3.58 -23.64
C ALA A 10 11.09 3.25 -23.59
N GLU A 11 10.69 2.01 -23.93
CA GLU A 11 9.30 1.57 -23.97
C GLU A 11 9.24 0.04 -23.89
N PHE A 12 8.19 -0.54 -23.31
CA PHE A 12 7.98 -2.00 -23.14
C PHE A 12 8.10 -2.80 -24.46
N GLN A 13 9.33 -3.13 -24.84
CA GLN A 13 9.69 -3.93 -26.03
C GLN A 13 9.43 -5.43 -25.82
N ASP A 14 8.99 -5.83 -24.62
CA ASP A 14 8.68 -7.22 -24.27
C ASP A 14 7.72 -7.86 -25.28
N ARG A 15 6.73 -7.11 -25.77
CA ARG A 15 5.79 -7.60 -26.80
C ARG A 15 6.47 -7.85 -28.14
N LYS A 16 7.40 -6.97 -28.58
CA LYS A 16 8.15 -7.14 -29.83
C LYS A 16 9.13 -8.32 -29.77
N ILE A 17 9.71 -8.60 -28.60
CA ILE A 17 10.61 -9.75 -28.40
C ILE A 17 9.81 -11.04 -28.36
N ALA A 18 8.67 -11.06 -27.67
CA ALA A 18 7.74 -12.20 -27.65
C ALA A 18 7.23 -12.52 -29.07
N ASP A 19 6.73 -11.53 -29.81
CA ASP A 19 6.18 -11.70 -31.16
C ASP A 19 7.24 -12.20 -32.17
N ARG A 20 8.49 -11.72 -32.06
CA ARG A 20 9.60 -12.14 -32.92
C ARG A 20 9.97 -13.61 -32.71
N ASN A 21 9.91 -14.08 -31.46
CA ASN A 21 10.24 -15.46 -31.10
C ASN A 21 9.06 -16.43 -31.35
N LEU A 22 7.82 -15.94 -31.33
CA LEU A 22 6.61 -16.74 -31.50
C LEU A 22 6.49 -17.42 -32.87
N LYS A 23 6.96 -16.78 -33.96
CA LYS A 23 6.84 -17.33 -35.32
C LYS A 23 7.73 -18.55 -35.60
N ASN A 24 8.88 -18.66 -34.93
CA ASN A 24 9.91 -19.66 -35.28
C ASN A 24 10.19 -20.69 -34.17
N ARG A 25 10.02 -20.35 -32.89
CA ARG A 25 10.42 -21.24 -31.77
C ARG A 25 9.30 -22.12 -31.22
N THR A 26 8.05 -21.86 -31.62
CA THR A 26 6.85 -22.51 -31.07
C THR A 26 6.70 -23.96 -31.52
N LYS A 27 7.26 -24.32 -32.69
CA LYS A 27 7.23 -25.70 -33.22
C LYS A 27 8.18 -26.65 -32.50
N ASP A 28 9.24 -26.12 -31.89
CA ASP A 28 10.32 -26.91 -31.29
C ASP A 28 10.11 -27.15 -29.79
N ILE A 29 9.08 -26.56 -29.19
CA ILE A 29 8.74 -26.71 -27.76
C ILE A 29 7.72 -27.84 -27.64
N PRO A 30 8.09 -29.01 -27.07
CA PRO A 30 7.14 -30.09 -26.84
C PRO A 30 5.99 -29.61 -25.94
N GLY A 31 4.74 -29.76 -26.40
CA GLY A 31 3.54 -29.34 -25.67
C GLY A 31 3.12 -27.88 -25.89
N TRP A 32 3.78 -27.12 -26.78
CA TRP A 32 3.33 -25.77 -27.11
C TRP A 32 1.97 -25.78 -27.82
N GLY A 33 0.99 -25.05 -27.25
CA GLY A 33 -0.38 -25.01 -27.78
C GLY A 33 -1.27 -26.20 -27.39
N MET A 34 -0.82 -27.08 -26.48
CA MET A 34 -1.65 -28.16 -25.94
C MET A 34 -2.89 -27.65 -25.17
N ASP A 35 -2.75 -26.49 -24.51
CA ASP A 35 -3.84 -25.77 -23.83
C ASP A 35 -4.67 -24.89 -24.79
N ALA A 36 -4.32 -24.85 -26.08
CA ALA A 36 -5.07 -24.08 -27.08
C ALA A 36 -6.16 -24.92 -27.77
N ASP A 37 -6.29 -26.19 -27.42
CA ASP A 37 -7.37 -27.06 -27.89
C ASP A 37 -8.70 -26.61 -27.26
N PRO A 38 -9.67 -26.11 -28.06
CA PRO A 38 -10.97 -25.71 -27.55
C PRO A 38 -11.77 -26.84 -26.89
N GLU A 39 -11.45 -28.10 -27.20
CA GLU A 39 -12.08 -29.28 -26.62
C GLU A 39 -11.49 -29.65 -25.26
N ASN A 40 -10.32 -29.09 -24.90
CA ASN A 40 -9.59 -29.33 -23.64
C ASN A 40 -9.77 -28.18 -22.63
N ASP A 41 -10.94 -27.53 -22.61
CA ASP A 41 -11.28 -26.53 -21.60
C ASP A 41 -11.97 -27.22 -20.40
N PRO A 42 -11.39 -27.19 -19.17
CA PRO A 42 -12.01 -27.75 -17.97
C PRO A 42 -13.37 -27.11 -17.64
N THR A 43 -13.72 -26.00 -18.28
CA THR A 43 -14.97 -25.26 -18.10
C THR A 43 -16.10 -25.71 -19.06
N TYR A 44 -15.84 -26.60 -20.02
CA TYR A 44 -16.87 -27.19 -20.88
C TYR A 44 -17.61 -28.33 -20.15
N PRO A 45 -18.95 -28.46 -20.21
CA PRO A 45 -19.93 -27.65 -20.96
C PRO A 45 -20.58 -26.51 -20.16
N MET A 46 -20.07 -26.20 -18.96
CA MET A 46 -20.71 -25.23 -18.04
C MET A 46 -20.62 -23.78 -18.53
N LYS A 47 -19.58 -23.44 -19.29
CA LYS A 47 -19.36 -22.10 -19.85
C LYS A 47 -19.60 -22.09 -21.36
N HIS A 48 -20.45 -21.18 -21.83
CA HIS A 48 -20.59 -20.91 -23.26
C HIS A 48 -19.33 -20.17 -23.77
N TRP A 49 -18.39 -20.93 -24.32
CA TRP A 49 -17.18 -20.39 -24.94
C TRP A 49 -17.51 -19.66 -26.24
N ASN A 50 -17.10 -18.39 -26.35
CA ASN A 50 -17.31 -17.56 -27.54
C ASN A 50 -16.00 -17.24 -28.29
N GLY A 51 -14.89 -17.90 -27.95
CA GLY A 51 -13.57 -17.63 -28.55
C GLY A 51 -12.91 -16.31 -28.13
N ALA A 52 -13.63 -15.42 -27.45
CA ALA A 52 -13.18 -14.08 -27.08
C ALA A 52 -12.50 -14.01 -25.69
N ASP A 53 -12.28 -15.15 -25.04
CA ASP A 53 -11.63 -15.25 -23.72
C ASP A 53 -10.24 -14.63 -23.70
N HIS A 54 -9.50 -14.73 -24.81
CA HIS A 54 -8.18 -14.14 -25.00
C HIS A 54 -8.23 -12.63 -25.33
N GLU A 55 -9.36 -12.14 -25.85
CA GLU A 55 -9.56 -10.72 -26.17
C GLU A 55 -9.84 -9.87 -24.91
N ARG A 56 -10.11 -10.50 -23.77
CA ARG A 56 -10.34 -9.82 -22.48
C ARG A 56 -9.19 -8.92 -22.02
N LEU A 57 -7.99 -9.13 -22.55
CA LEU A 57 -6.81 -8.30 -22.24
C LEU A 57 -6.76 -7.02 -23.10
N ASN A 58 -7.47 -7.00 -24.22
CA ASN A 58 -7.53 -5.90 -25.18
C ASN A 58 -8.84 -5.12 -25.01
N TYR A 59 -9.01 -4.46 -23.87
CA TYR A 59 -10.12 -3.54 -23.63
C TYR A 59 -9.64 -2.08 -23.66
N GLU A 60 -10.54 -1.19 -24.05
CA GLU A 60 -10.31 0.25 -23.91
C GLU A 60 -10.24 0.60 -22.43
N LYS A 61 -9.08 1.11 -21.99
CA LYS A 61 -8.89 1.49 -20.58
C LYS A 61 -9.79 2.68 -20.26
N ALA A 62 -10.52 2.60 -19.16
CA ALA A 62 -11.29 3.71 -18.61
C ALA A 62 -10.44 5.00 -18.49
N PRO A 63 -11.06 6.19 -18.59
CA PRO A 63 -10.36 7.46 -18.39
C PRO A 63 -9.73 7.53 -16.99
N GLN A 64 -8.62 8.25 -16.89
CA GLN A 64 -7.91 8.46 -15.63
C GLN A 64 -8.71 9.39 -14.71
N GLN A 65 -8.88 9.02 -13.44
CA GLN A 65 -9.40 9.93 -12.42
C GLN A 65 -8.46 11.16 -12.29
N PRO A 66 -9.00 12.39 -12.15
CA PRO A 66 -8.19 13.60 -11.99
C PRO A 66 -7.21 13.52 -10.82
N LEU A 67 -5.96 13.92 -11.05
CA LEU A 67 -4.86 13.92 -10.07
C LEU A 67 -4.74 15.29 -9.39
N ASP A 68 -5.72 15.63 -8.57
CA ASP A 68 -5.80 16.94 -7.89
C ASP A 68 -5.00 16.98 -6.57
N MET A 69 -4.40 15.87 -6.19
CA MET A 69 -3.65 15.72 -4.94
C MET A 69 -2.51 14.73 -5.12
N GLU A 70 -1.60 14.71 -4.16
CA GLU A 70 -0.51 13.73 -4.13
C GLU A 70 -1.07 12.32 -3.86
N VAL A 71 -0.80 11.39 -4.79
CA VAL A 71 -1.16 9.98 -4.68
C VAL A 71 0.13 9.17 -4.61
N LEU A 72 0.34 8.50 -3.48
CA LEU A 72 1.47 7.59 -3.31
C LEU A 72 1.10 6.22 -3.86
N HIS A 73 1.93 5.69 -4.75
CA HIS A 73 1.69 4.42 -5.42
C HIS A 73 2.94 3.54 -5.37
N SER A 74 2.76 2.27 -5.73
CA SER A 74 3.83 1.28 -5.83
C SER A 74 4.97 1.75 -6.72
N VAL A 75 6.21 1.58 -6.27
CA VAL A 75 7.41 1.76 -7.10
C VAL A 75 7.53 0.71 -8.20
N GLU A 76 6.86 -0.43 -8.03
CA GLU A 76 6.92 -1.57 -8.95
C GLU A 76 5.98 -1.39 -10.15
N ARG A 77 5.02 -0.46 -10.05
CA ARG A 77 4.04 -0.20 -11.11
C ARG A 77 4.27 1.19 -11.70
N PRO A 78 4.50 1.30 -13.02
CA PRO A 78 4.63 2.59 -13.67
C PRO A 78 3.27 3.28 -13.72
N GLY A 79 3.09 4.26 -12.83
CA GLY A 79 1.92 5.15 -12.80
C GLY A 79 0.85 4.80 -11.77
N VAL A 80 -0.08 5.74 -11.60
CA VAL A 80 -1.19 5.65 -10.67
C VAL A 80 -2.31 4.78 -11.26
N THR A 81 -3.03 4.05 -10.41
CA THR A 81 -4.23 3.31 -10.81
C THR A 81 -5.28 4.26 -11.39
N ARG A 82 -6.14 3.76 -12.30
CA ARG A 82 -7.18 4.59 -12.94
C ARG A 82 -8.11 5.26 -11.93
N VAL A 83 -8.43 4.53 -10.86
CA VAL A 83 -9.22 4.98 -9.72
C VAL A 83 -8.37 4.80 -8.47
N PHE A 84 -8.38 5.79 -7.58
CA PHE A 84 -7.64 5.77 -6.33
C PHE A 84 -8.43 6.45 -5.21
N GLY A 85 -8.12 6.07 -3.97
CA GLY A 85 -8.78 6.64 -2.79
C GLY A 85 -8.36 8.07 -2.51
N THR A 86 -9.32 8.94 -2.19
CA THR A 86 -9.08 10.38 -1.94
C THR A 86 -9.32 10.83 -0.51
N SER A 87 -9.80 9.95 0.36
CA SER A 87 -10.28 10.31 1.71
C SER A 87 -9.18 10.80 2.67
N SER A 88 -7.94 10.37 2.46
CA SER A 88 -6.83 10.61 3.40
C SER A 88 -5.55 10.99 2.65
N PRO A 89 -5.45 12.21 2.10
CA PRO A 89 -4.23 12.66 1.44
C PRO A 89 -3.04 12.70 2.40
N PRO A 90 -1.81 12.41 1.94
CA PRO A 90 -0.61 12.42 2.77
C PRO A 90 -0.28 13.84 3.25
N THR A 91 -0.62 14.14 4.50
CA THR A 91 -0.43 15.45 5.13
C THR A 91 0.40 15.37 6.41
N GLY A 92 1.00 16.48 6.82
CA GLY A 92 1.77 16.56 8.07
C GLY A 92 2.99 15.64 8.13
N LEU A 93 3.35 15.25 9.36
CA LEU A 93 4.45 14.34 9.64
C LEU A 93 4.10 12.91 9.21
N SER A 94 2.87 12.45 9.44
CA SER A 94 2.48 11.11 8.97
C SER A 94 2.56 11.00 7.45
N GLY A 95 2.20 12.04 6.71
CA GLY A 95 2.39 12.13 5.26
C GLY A 95 3.85 12.02 4.84
N ALA A 96 4.77 12.73 5.53
CA ALA A 96 6.21 12.62 5.25
C ALA A 96 6.75 11.21 5.47
N ILE A 97 6.26 10.51 6.49
CA ILE A 97 6.64 9.12 6.78
C ILE A 97 6.09 8.17 5.72
N ARG A 98 4.86 8.41 5.22
CA ARG A 98 4.31 7.66 4.09
C ARG A 98 5.17 7.88 2.84
N ARG A 99 5.53 9.13 2.49
CA ARG A 99 6.42 9.42 1.36
C ARG A 99 7.74 8.63 1.44
N TYR A 100 8.31 8.52 2.64
CA TYR A 100 9.49 7.69 2.88
C TYR A 100 9.21 6.20 2.70
N ALA A 101 8.08 5.69 3.22
CA ALA A 101 7.71 4.28 3.05
C ALA A 101 7.58 3.88 1.57
N TYR A 102 6.99 4.74 0.75
CA TYR A 102 6.80 4.51 -0.70
C TYR A 102 8.09 4.64 -1.53
N GLN A 103 9.24 4.92 -0.93
CA GLN A 103 10.54 4.78 -1.62
C GLN A 103 11.04 3.33 -1.65
N TYR A 104 10.44 2.45 -0.83
CA TYR A 104 10.81 1.04 -0.73
C TYR A 104 9.80 0.16 -1.48
N SER A 105 10.27 -0.98 -1.99
CA SER A 105 9.41 -2.02 -2.58
C SER A 105 8.44 -2.58 -1.55
N GLU A 106 7.23 -2.92 -2.02
CA GLU A 106 6.16 -3.53 -1.21
C GLU A 106 6.55 -4.92 -0.68
N ALA A 107 7.56 -5.57 -1.26
CA ALA A 107 8.09 -6.82 -0.74
C ALA A 107 8.89 -6.63 0.58
N THR A 108 9.27 -5.40 0.91
CA THR A 108 10.16 -5.14 2.04
C THR A 108 9.38 -4.85 3.32
N ALA A 109 9.81 -5.43 4.44
CA ALA A 109 9.24 -5.15 5.75
C ALA A 109 9.33 -3.66 6.13
N THR A 110 10.35 -2.95 5.66
CA THR A 110 10.51 -1.51 5.90
C THR A 110 9.32 -0.70 5.38
N HIS A 111 8.81 -1.02 4.19
CA HIS A 111 7.63 -0.36 3.63
C HIS A 111 6.43 -0.47 4.59
N TRP A 112 6.06 -1.69 4.95
CA TRP A 112 4.90 -1.96 5.80
C TRP A 112 5.06 -1.46 7.23
N MET A 113 6.21 -1.69 7.85
CA MET A 113 6.46 -1.26 9.23
C MET A 113 6.44 0.27 9.34
N THR A 114 6.93 0.97 8.31
CA THR A 114 6.92 2.43 8.29
C THR A 114 5.52 2.98 8.04
N LEU A 115 4.70 2.33 7.21
CA LEU A 115 3.28 2.68 7.06
C LEU A 115 2.50 2.52 8.37
N ILE A 116 2.69 1.41 9.08
CA ILE A 116 2.05 1.20 10.39
C ILE A 116 2.45 2.32 11.37
N LEU A 117 3.72 2.70 11.38
CA LEU A 117 4.20 3.83 12.18
C LEU A 117 3.51 5.14 11.78
N ALA A 118 3.39 5.41 10.47
CA ALA A 118 2.71 6.59 9.96
C ALA A 118 1.25 6.65 10.44
N ASP A 119 0.54 5.52 10.48
CA ASP A 119 -0.84 5.46 10.97
C ASP A 119 -0.94 5.77 12.48
N ARG A 120 0.02 5.29 13.28
CA ARG A 120 0.08 5.64 14.71
C ARG A 120 0.32 7.12 14.93
N ILE A 121 1.17 7.73 14.10
CA ILE A 121 1.46 9.17 14.16
C ILE A 121 0.26 9.98 13.70
N ASN A 122 -0.42 9.58 12.63
CA ASN A 122 -1.62 10.26 12.12
C ASN A 122 -2.73 10.35 13.19
N VAL A 123 -2.93 9.29 13.99
CA VAL A 123 -3.88 9.32 15.11
C VAL A 123 -3.49 10.34 16.19
N ILE A 124 -2.20 10.54 16.43
CA ILE A 124 -1.71 11.53 17.39
C ILE A 124 -1.86 12.94 16.80
N GLU A 125 -1.54 13.13 15.52
CA GLU A 125 -1.75 14.39 14.80
C GLU A 125 -3.22 14.82 14.81
N GLY A 126 -4.14 13.89 14.52
CA GLY A 126 -5.58 14.15 14.59
C GLY A 126 -6.03 14.62 15.98
N LYS A 127 -5.59 13.92 17.04
CA LYS A 127 -5.92 14.32 18.43
C LYS A 127 -5.36 15.69 18.81
N LEU A 128 -4.15 16.01 18.34
CA LEU A 128 -3.55 17.33 18.55
C LEU A 128 -4.32 18.40 17.78
N SER A 129 -4.70 18.11 16.54
CA SER A 129 -5.56 18.98 15.73
C SER A 129 -6.89 19.25 16.43
N ASP A 130 -7.59 18.23 16.90
CA ASP A 130 -8.87 18.37 17.62
C ASP A 130 -8.71 19.26 18.86
N LEU A 131 -7.62 19.04 19.62
CA LEU A 131 -7.31 19.85 20.80
C LEU A 131 -7.05 21.32 20.44
N THR A 132 -6.33 21.60 19.35
CA THR A 132 -6.09 22.98 18.87
C THR A 132 -7.36 23.67 18.37
N HIS A 133 -8.31 22.92 17.82
CA HIS A 133 -9.62 23.42 17.40
C HIS A 133 -10.63 23.50 18.56
N GLY A 134 -10.22 23.17 19.80
CA GLY A 134 -11.05 23.26 21.00
C GLY A 134 -12.06 22.11 21.14
N ILE A 135 -11.95 21.06 20.33
CA ILE A 135 -12.81 19.88 20.39
C ILE A 135 -12.15 18.91 21.36
N LEU A 136 -12.69 18.83 22.59
CA LEU A 136 -12.28 17.82 23.55
C LEU A 136 -13.13 16.56 23.34
N PRO A 137 -12.58 15.47 22.78
CA PRO A 137 -13.32 14.21 22.68
C PRO A 137 -13.69 13.72 24.07
N ASN A 138 -14.81 13.01 24.20
CA ASN A 138 -15.22 12.43 25.49
C ASN A 138 -14.73 10.98 25.60
N PRO A 139 -13.52 10.73 26.15
CA PRO A 139 -12.94 9.38 26.18
C PRO A 139 -13.72 8.40 27.06
N TRP A 140 -14.56 8.90 27.98
CA TRP A 140 -15.34 8.04 28.86
C TRP A 140 -16.44 7.27 28.13
N ILE A 141 -17.01 7.88 27.09
CA ILE A 141 -18.11 7.32 26.29
C ILE A 141 -17.56 6.78 24.97
N GLU A 142 -16.80 7.58 24.22
CA GLU A 142 -16.34 7.24 22.87
C GLU A 142 -15.27 6.15 22.86
N ARG A 143 -14.37 6.15 23.85
CA ARG A 143 -13.30 5.15 23.97
C ARG A 143 -13.70 3.96 24.85
N GLY A 144 -14.84 4.05 25.54
CA GLY A 144 -15.37 2.96 26.38
C GLY A 144 -14.64 2.75 27.71
N TRP A 145 -13.95 3.76 28.25
CA TRP A 145 -13.26 3.62 29.55
C TRP A 145 -14.18 3.24 30.70
N ARG A 146 -15.48 3.60 30.63
CA ARG A 146 -16.48 3.11 31.58
C ARG A 146 -16.60 1.58 31.58
N ALA A 147 -16.58 0.96 30.42
CA ALA A 147 -16.64 -0.49 30.29
C ALA A 147 -15.34 -1.14 30.74
N GLU A 148 -14.19 -0.56 30.37
CA GLU A 148 -12.87 -1.07 30.80
C GLU A 148 -12.70 -0.99 32.33
N TRP A 149 -13.17 0.09 32.96
CA TRP A 149 -13.20 0.22 34.42
C TRP A 149 -14.23 -0.69 35.10
N LYS A 150 -15.33 -1.06 34.43
CA LYS A 150 -16.34 -1.94 35.02
C LYS A 150 -15.92 -3.41 34.94
N HIS A 151 -15.37 -3.83 33.82
CA HIS A 151 -15.10 -5.24 33.52
C HIS A 151 -13.63 -5.64 33.64
N ASN A 152 -12.68 -4.71 33.52
CA ASN A 152 -11.25 -5.03 33.55
C ASN A 152 -10.38 -3.95 34.23
N ARG A 153 -10.72 -3.64 35.49
CA ARG A 153 -9.97 -2.73 36.36
C ARG A 153 -8.46 -3.00 36.43
N PRO A 154 -7.99 -4.24 36.66
CA PRO A 154 -6.55 -4.47 36.83
C PRO A 154 -5.77 -4.18 35.54
N ALA A 155 -6.30 -4.54 34.37
CA ALA A 155 -5.65 -4.22 33.10
C ALA A 155 -5.67 -2.71 32.82
N PHE A 156 -6.77 -2.02 33.15
CA PHE A 156 -6.87 -0.57 33.00
C PHE A 156 -5.81 0.16 33.84
N ILE A 157 -5.70 -0.16 35.14
CA ILE A 157 -4.72 0.46 36.04
C ILE A 157 -3.30 0.19 35.56
N ARG A 158 -2.99 -1.05 35.15
CA ARG A 158 -1.67 -1.40 34.62
C ARG A 158 -1.33 -0.57 33.38
N LYS A 159 -2.26 -0.45 32.42
CA LYS A 159 -2.08 0.39 31.22
C LYS A 159 -1.88 1.86 31.56
N ALA A 160 -2.66 2.40 32.49
CA ALA A 160 -2.56 3.79 32.91
C ALA A 160 -1.19 4.05 33.56
N ALA A 161 -0.75 3.16 34.46
CA ALA A 161 0.55 3.25 35.13
C ALA A 161 1.72 3.17 34.13
N THR A 162 1.71 2.20 33.22
CA THR A 162 2.79 2.05 32.22
C THR A 162 2.85 3.25 31.28
N THR A 163 1.70 3.75 30.84
CA THR A 163 1.62 4.94 29.97
C THR A 163 2.14 6.18 30.68
N GLY A 164 1.72 6.39 31.94
CA GLY A 164 2.20 7.51 32.76
C GLY A 164 3.71 7.45 32.99
N LEU A 165 4.26 6.26 33.26
CA LEU A 165 5.69 6.07 33.46
C LEU A 165 6.49 6.38 32.18
N LEU A 166 6.05 5.89 31.02
CA LEU A 166 6.70 6.16 29.73
C LEU A 166 6.69 7.66 29.39
N ILE A 167 5.57 8.35 29.59
CA ILE A 167 5.47 9.80 29.38
C ILE A 167 6.43 10.54 30.31
N THR A 168 6.45 10.19 31.59
CA THR A 168 7.31 10.83 32.59
C THR A 168 8.78 10.61 32.27
N ALA A 169 9.17 9.38 31.92
CA ALA A 169 10.53 9.06 31.50
C ALA A 169 10.95 9.85 30.25
N GLY A 170 10.05 9.95 29.25
CA GLY A 170 10.27 10.76 28.05
C GLY A 170 10.50 12.25 28.37
N LEU A 171 9.67 12.84 29.22
CA LEU A 171 9.80 14.24 29.66
C LEU A 171 11.11 14.49 30.44
N LEU A 172 11.50 13.56 31.31
CA LEU A 172 12.75 13.66 32.06
C LEU A 172 13.97 13.57 31.13
N LEU A 173 13.96 12.69 30.13
CA LEU A 173 15.03 12.60 29.13
C LEU A 173 15.14 13.87 28.28
N LEU A 174 14.01 14.43 27.86
CA LEU A 174 13.97 15.70 27.13
C LEU A 174 14.50 16.87 27.98
N LYS A 175 14.08 16.98 29.25
CA LYS A 175 14.61 18.00 30.17
C LYS A 175 16.12 17.83 30.44
N ARG A 176 16.60 16.58 30.57
CA ARG A 176 18.02 16.29 30.78
C ARG A 176 18.88 16.68 29.57
N LYS A 177 18.36 16.52 28.35
CA LYS A 177 19.03 16.93 27.11
C LYS A 177 19.18 18.45 27.03
N ASN A 178 18.14 19.21 27.43
CA ASN A 178 18.19 20.68 27.46
C ASN A 178 19.12 21.25 28.54
N LYS A 179 19.42 20.52 29.62
CA LYS A 179 20.39 20.93 30.65
C LYS A 179 21.86 20.65 30.29
N ARG A 180 22.11 19.87 29.23
CA ARG A 180 23.46 19.48 28.77
C ARG A 180 23.94 20.28 27.53
N LYS A 181 23.09 21.16 27.01
CA LYS A 181 23.49 22.26 26.13
C LYS A 181 23.68 23.49 26.99
#